data_AF-A0A946WVW6-F1
#
_entry.id   AF-A0A946WVW6-F1
#
_cell.length_a   1.000
_cell.length_b   1.000
_cell.length_c   1.000
_cell.angle_alpha   90.00
_cell.angle_beta   90.00
_cell.angle_gamma   90.00
#
_symmetry.space_group_name_H-M   'P 1'
#
loop_
_entity.id
_entity.type
_entity.pdbx_description
1 polymer ?
#
loop_
_entity_poly.entity_id
_entity_poly.type
_entity_poly.pdbx_seq_one_letter_code
_entity_poly.pdbx_strand_id
1 'polypeptide(L)'
;AMEPRHLGVMAVIVKSFARIHETNLKKQGMLGLTFVNESDYDLIKEDDTFNFTDLSDFSEGRKLTLEVVHADQSTNIVMLNHTYNKAQIDWFKAGSALNLIREQNA
;
A
#
# COMPACT_ATOMS: atom_id res chain seq x y z
N ALA A 1 -12.38 -2.42 -6.07
CA ALA A 1 -11.49 -1.35 -5.58
C ALA A 1 -12.25 -0.12 -5.07
N MET A 2 -13.43 0.24 -5.61
CA MET A 2 -14.21 1.36 -5.03
C MET A 2 -14.81 1.04 -3.65
N GLU A 3 -15.31 -0.18 -3.43
CA GLU A 3 -15.90 -0.57 -2.15
C GLU A 3 -14.87 -0.58 -0.97
N PRO A 4 -13.65 -1.13 -1.11
CA PRO A 4 -12.66 -1.07 -0.02
C PRO A 4 -12.28 0.36 0.39
N ARG A 5 -12.09 1.28 -0.56
CA ARG A 5 -11.78 2.68 -0.26
C ARG A 5 -12.91 3.35 0.49
N HIS A 6 -14.15 3.10 0.09
CA HIS A 6 -15.32 3.67 0.78
C HIS A 6 -15.44 3.18 2.23
N LEU A 7 -14.89 2.00 2.53
CA LEU A 7 -14.82 1.41 3.86
C LEU A 7 -13.56 1.81 4.65
N GLY A 8 -12.74 2.73 4.13
CA GLY A 8 -11.54 3.24 4.81
C GLY A 8 -10.29 2.37 4.66
N VAL A 9 -10.29 1.38 3.74
CA VAL A 9 -9.08 0.59 3.46
C VAL A 9 -8.03 1.46 2.78
N MET A 10 -6.84 1.52 3.39
CA MET A 10 -5.71 2.34 2.95
C MET A 10 -4.67 1.54 2.14
N ALA A 11 -4.49 0.27 2.47
CA ALA A 11 -3.51 -0.61 1.84
C ALA A 11 -4.06 -2.03 1.69
N VAL A 12 -3.64 -2.70 0.61
CA VAL A 12 -3.84 -4.12 0.37
C VAL A 12 -2.47 -4.75 0.19
N ILE A 13 -2.11 -5.69 1.07
CA ILE A 13 -0.81 -6.36 1.10
C ILE A 13 -1.05 -7.85 0.87
N VAL A 14 -0.41 -8.43 -0.15
CA VAL A 14 -0.67 -9.81 -0.58
C VAL A 14 0.63 -10.52 -0.96
N LYS A 15 0.61 -11.85 -1.08
CA LYS A 15 1.75 -12.60 -1.66
C LYS A 15 1.91 -12.27 -3.15
N SER A 16 0.79 -12.21 -3.89
CA SER A 16 0.78 -11.83 -5.30
C SER A 16 -0.56 -11.21 -5.73
N PHE A 17 -0.54 -10.39 -6.80
CA PHE A 17 -1.75 -9.81 -7.39
C PHE A 17 -2.11 -10.48 -8.72
N ALA A 18 -3.42 -10.60 -8.99
CA ALA A 18 -3.91 -10.77 -10.35
C ALA A 18 -3.81 -9.44 -11.13
N ARG A 19 -3.37 -9.50 -12.39
CA ARG A 19 -2.95 -8.35 -13.24
C ARG A 19 -3.91 -7.14 -13.25
N ILE A 20 -5.22 -7.37 -13.28
CA ILE A 20 -6.22 -6.28 -13.39
C ILE A 20 -6.57 -5.67 -12.01
N HIS A 21 -6.42 -6.45 -10.94
CA HIS A 21 -6.83 -6.04 -9.60
C HIS A 21 -5.92 -4.93 -9.05
N GLU A 22 -4.60 -5.07 -9.22
CA GLU A 22 -3.61 -4.10 -8.75
C GLU A 22 -3.83 -2.72 -9.38
N THR A 23 -4.05 -2.65 -10.69
CA THR A 23 -4.24 -1.38 -11.41
C THR A 23 -5.44 -0.60 -10.89
N ASN A 24 -6.52 -1.29 -10.52
CA ASN A 24 -7.73 -0.63 -10.00
C ASN A 24 -7.53 -0.09 -8.59
N LEU A 25 -6.72 -0.73 -7.74
CA LEU A 25 -6.37 -0.20 -6.42
C LEU A 25 -5.58 1.11 -6.54
N LYS A 26 -4.58 1.14 -7.44
CA LYS A 26 -3.75 2.33 -7.71
C LYS A 26 -4.55 3.54 -8.16
N LYS A 27 -5.47 3.33 -9.12
CA LYS A 27 -6.34 4.41 -9.63
C LYS A 27 -7.20 5.05 -8.54
N GLN A 28 -7.56 4.26 -7.54
CA GLN A 28 -8.33 4.69 -6.38
C GLN A 28 -7.43 5.19 -5.24
N GLY A 29 -6.13 5.41 -5.46
CA GLY A 29 -5.21 5.95 -4.46
C GLY A 29 -5.06 5.10 -3.21
N MET A 30 -5.22 3.78 -3.31
CA MET A 30 -4.88 2.81 -2.26
C MET A 30 -3.51 2.21 -2.54
N LEU A 31 -2.78 1.84 -1.49
CA LEU A 31 -1.53 1.09 -1.64
C LEU A 31 -1.81 -0.36 -2.02
N GLY A 32 -1.10 -0.85 -3.02
CA GLY A 32 -1.18 -2.23 -3.50
C GLY A 32 0.23 -2.79 -3.46
N LEU A 33 0.51 -3.60 -2.43
CA LEU A 33 1.86 -4.00 -2.07
C LEU A 33 1.96 -5.53 -2.04
N THR A 34 3.14 -6.04 -2.33
CA THR A 34 3.43 -7.46 -2.18
C THR A 34 4.55 -7.70 -1.18
N PHE A 35 4.51 -8.82 -0.47
CA PHE A 35 5.63 -9.19 0.39
C PHE A 35 6.90 -9.39 -0.45
N VAL A 36 8.04 -8.90 0.05
CA VAL A 36 9.35 -9.23 -0.54
C VAL A 36 9.67 -10.70 -0.31
N ASN A 37 9.37 -11.18 0.90
CA ASN A 37 9.46 -12.58 1.27
C ASN A 37 8.06 -13.10 1.62
N GLU A 38 7.54 -14.05 0.85
CA GLU A 38 6.17 -14.55 1.03
C GLU A 38 5.93 -15.21 2.39
N SER A 39 6.97 -15.74 3.06
CA SER A 39 6.83 -16.31 4.41
C SER A 39 6.58 -15.26 5.48
N ASP A 40 6.86 -13.98 5.21
CA ASP A 40 6.60 -12.89 6.16
C ASP A 40 5.09 -12.72 6.41
N TYR A 41 4.25 -13.21 5.49
CA TYR A 41 2.81 -13.31 5.71
C TYR A 41 2.46 -14.12 6.96
N ASP A 42 3.25 -15.15 7.27
CA ASP A 42 2.98 -16.05 8.40
C ASP A 42 3.36 -15.39 9.75
N LEU A 43 4.02 -14.22 9.72
CA LEU A 43 4.28 -13.39 10.90
C LEU A 43 3.06 -12.54 11.31
N ILE A 44 2.09 -12.37 10.41
CA ILE A 44 0.98 -11.44 10.60
C ILE A 44 -0.16 -12.11 11.36
N LYS A 45 -0.69 -11.43 12.37
CA LYS A 45 -1.86 -11.84 13.17
C LYS A 45 -3.01 -10.85 13.01
N GLU A 46 -4.23 -11.28 13.34
CA GLU A 46 -5.45 -10.50 13.12
C GLU A 46 -5.55 -9.23 13.96
N ASP A 47 -4.89 -9.21 15.13
CA ASP A 47 -4.89 -8.13 16.11
C ASP A 47 -3.69 -7.19 15.99
N ASP A 48 -2.85 -7.39 14.98
CA ASP A 48 -1.66 -6.57 14.75
C ASP A 48 -2.01 -5.15 14.29
N THR A 49 -1.18 -4.19 14.71
CA THR A 49 -1.19 -2.83 14.14
C THR A 49 -0.04 -2.69 13.16
N PHE A 50 -0.28 -1.95 12.08
CA PHE A 50 0.67 -1.81 10.97
C PHE A 50 1.11 -0.37 10.79
N ASN A 51 2.42 -0.12 10.87
CA ASN A 51 3.00 1.20 10.66
C ASN A 51 3.89 1.17 9.42
N PHE A 52 3.66 2.11 8.49
CA PHE A 52 4.65 2.38 7.46
C PHE A 52 5.66 3.40 7.99
N THR A 53 6.93 2.99 8.11
CA THR A 53 7.97 3.84 8.71
C THR A 53 8.64 4.77 7.69
N ASP A 54 8.48 4.49 6.40
CA ASP A 54 9.15 5.19 5.30
C ASP A 54 8.21 5.67 4.17
N LEU A 55 6.89 5.72 4.43
CA LEU A 55 5.90 6.14 3.43
C LEU A 55 6.10 7.58 2.94
N SER A 56 6.69 8.47 3.75
CA SER A 56 7.03 9.83 3.33
C SER A 56 8.04 9.86 2.17
N ASP A 57 8.88 8.83 2.07
CA ASP A 57 9.92 8.69 1.07
C ASP A 57 9.47 7.84 -0.14
N PHE A 58 8.18 7.56 -0.25
CA PHE A 58 7.63 6.68 -1.29
C PHE A 58 8.02 7.16 -2.69
N SER A 59 8.81 6.35 -3.38
CA SER A 59 9.37 6.63 -4.71
C SER A 59 9.43 5.38 -5.57
N GLU A 60 9.49 5.57 -6.89
CA GLU A 60 9.60 4.47 -7.85
C GLU A 60 10.83 3.60 -7.58
N GLY A 61 10.66 2.28 -7.60
CA GLY A 61 11.73 1.30 -7.37
C GLY A 61 12.18 1.14 -5.91
N ARG A 62 11.66 1.93 -4.97
CA ARG A 62 12.01 1.83 -3.54
C ARG A 62 10.99 0.98 -2.79
N LYS A 63 11.44 -0.09 -2.16
CA LYS A 63 10.60 -0.91 -1.27
C LYS A 63 10.09 -0.07 -0.09
N LEU A 64 8.93 -0.45 0.45
CA LEU A 64 8.39 0.13 1.67
C LEU A 64 8.65 -0.79 2.86
N THR A 65 8.80 -0.20 4.04
CA THR A 65 8.97 -0.91 5.30
C THR A 65 7.68 -0.88 6.10
N LEU A 66 7.22 -2.07 6.48
CA LEU A 66 6.07 -2.28 7.35
C LEU A 66 6.57 -2.77 8.71
N GLU A 67 6.33 -1.98 9.74
CA GLU A 67 6.45 -2.44 11.12
C GLU A 67 5.11 -3.04 11.55
N VAL A 68 5.16 -4.30 11.96
CA VAL A 68 4.04 -5.07 12.48
C VAL A 68 4.17 -5.06 14.00
N VAL A 69 3.21 -4.48 14.69
CA VAL A 69 3.18 -4.39 16.16
C VAL A 69 2.14 -5.37 16.68
N HIS A 70 2.60 -6.38 17.40
CA HIS A 70 1.76 -7.41 18.00
C HIS A 70 1.08 -6.91 19.28
N ALA A 71 0.04 -7.61 19.74
CA ALA A 71 -0.66 -7.28 20.98
C ALA A 71 0.24 -7.33 22.24
N ASP A 72 1.31 -8.12 22.21
CA ASP A 72 2.32 -8.18 23.28
C ASP A 72 3.41 -7.09 23.16
N GLN A 73 3.25 -6.15 22.23
CA GLN A 73 4.19 -5.07 21.88
C GLN A 73 5.50 -5.54 21.25
N SER A 74 5.65 -6.84 20.96
CA SER A 74 6.75 -7.29 20.10
C SER A 74 6.51 -6.81 18.67
N THR A 75 7.62 -6.64 17.93
CA THR A 75 7.57 -6.05 16.58
C THR A 75 8.30 -6.92 15.56
N ASN A 76 7.72 -7.02 14.38
CA ASN A 76 8.37 -7.57 13.20
C ASN A 76 8.51 -6.49 12.12
N ILE A 77 9.62 -6.53 11.39
CA ILE A 77 9.86 -5.63 10.25
C ILE A 77 9.74 -6.44 8.96
N VAL A 78 8.81 -6.02 8.11
CA VAL A 78 8.50 -6.69 6.85
C VAL A 78 8.78 -5.72 5.70
N MET A 79 9.45 -6.21 4.67
CA MET A 79 9.73 -5.43 3.46
C MET A 79 8.69 -5.71 2.38
N LEU A 80 8.19 -4.65 1.75
CA LEU A 80 7.14 -4.72 0.74
C LEU A 80 7.60 -4.18 -0.61
N ASN A 81 7.28 -4.93 -1.66
CA ASN A 81 7.45 -4.54 -3.05
C ASN A 81 6.22 -3.79 -3.57
N HIS A 82 6.44 -3.02 -4.64
CA HIS A 82 5.38 -2.36 -5.37
C HIS A 82 5.81 -2.11 -6.83
N THR A 83 4.85 -1.86 -7.72
CA THR A 83 5.14 -1.53 -9.14
C THR A 83 4.65 -0.14 -9.53
N TYR A 84 4.54 0.78 -8.56
CA TYR A 84 4.21 2.18 -8.82
C TYR A 84 5.32 2.90 -9.58
N ASN A 85 4.92 3.58 -10.65
CA ASN A 85 5.73 4.62 -11.26
C ASN A 85 5.39 6.00 -10.67
N LYS A 86 6.17 7.03 -11.03
CA LYS A 86 5.95 8.40 -10.55
C LYS A 86 4.49 8.89 -10.66
N ALA A 87 3.84 8.72 -11.81
CA ALA A 87 2.46 9.17 -12.02
C ALA A 87 1.45 8.46 -11.10
N GLN A 88 1.64 7.17 -10.85
CA GLN A 88 0.79 6.40 -9.94
C GLN A 88 1.01 6.81 -8.47
N ILE A 89 2.23 7.21 -8.11
CA ILE A 89 2.53 7.77 -6.79
C ILE A 89 1.83 9.12 -6.62
N ASP A 90 1.80 9.95 -7.66
CA ASP A 90 1.08 11.22 -7.62
C ASP A 90 -0.44 11.00 -7.44
N TRP A 91 -1.02 9.94 -8.04
CA TRP A 91 -2.42 9.55 -7.76
C TRP A 91 -2.65 9.18 -6.31
N PHE A 92 -1.71 8.45 -5.70
CA PHE A 92 -1.78 8.09 -4.29
C PHE A 92 -1.72 9.34 -3.39
N LYS A 93 -0.79 10.26 -3.65
CA LYS A 93 -0.63 11.52 -2.90
C LYS A 93 -1.85 12.43 -3.01
N ALA A 94 -2.46 12.52 -4.20
CA ALA A 94 -3.72 13.25 -4.40
C ALA A 94 -4.95 12.51 -3.83
N GLY A 95 -4.77 11.29 -3.32
CA GLY A 95 -5.83 10.41 -2.84
C GLY A 95 -6.59 9.67 -3.95
N SER A 96 -6.56 10.11 -5.21
CA SER A 96 -6.98 9.30 -6.36
C SER A 96 -6.49 9.91 -7.67
N ALA A 97 -6.54 9.13 -8.76
CA ALA A 97 -6.25 9.67 -10.09
C ALA A 97 -7.24 10.79 -10.50
N LEU A 98 -8.51 10.67 -10.10
CA LEU A 98 -9.54 11.69 -10.38
C LEU A 98 -9.26 13.00 -9.62
N ASN A 99 -8.80 12.91 -8.37
CA ASN A 99 -8.43 14.09 -7.59
C ASN A 99 -7.28 14.85 -8.25
N LEU A 100 -6.25 14.14 -8.72
CA LEU A 100 -5.12 14.76 -9.43
C LEU A 100 -5.59 15.48 -10.70
N ILE A 101 -6.47 14.85 -11.49
CA ILE A 101 -7.03 15.48 -12.70
C ILE A 101 -7.85 16.73 -12.34
N ARG A 102 -8.59 16.71 -11.23
CA ARG A 102 -9.34 17.89 -10.76
C ARG A 102 -8.41 19.04 -10.38
N GLU A 103 -7.30 18.75 -9.72
CA GLU A 103 -6.30 19.76 -9.33
C GLU A 103 -5.58 20.38 -10.53
N GLN A 104 -5.30 19.60 -11.58
CA GLN A 104 -4.62 20.10 -12.79
C GLN A 104 -5.51 20.96 -13.69
N ASN A 105 -6.83 20.84 -13.58
CA ASN A 105 -7.80 21.58 -14.39
C ASN A 105 -8.45 22.76 -13.63
N ALA A 106 -8.03 23.00 -12.39
CA ALA A 106 -8.42 24.17 -11.60
C ALA A 106 -7.46 25.33 -11.85
#